data_AF-A0A524C720-F1
#
_entry.id   AF-A0A524C720-F1
#
_cell.length_a   1.000
_cell.length_b   1.000
_cell.length_c   1.000
_cell.angle_alpha   90.00
_cell.angle_beta   90.00
_cell.angle_gamma   90.00
#
_symmetry.space_group_name_H-M   'P 1'
#
loop_
_entity.id
_entity.type
_entity.pdbx_description
1 polymer ?
#
loop_
_entity_poly.entity_id
_entity_poly.type
_entity_poly.pdbx_seq_one_letter_code
_entity_poly.pdbx_strand_id
1 'polypeptide(L)'
;MDMKALGLVFLFDRKLGTPEEMARNFSEHFTMVSENIVLANLVQLVDLKEIMDNNRIYWAGIRENFDIIINDEEIIGKLAWKIFKDNSTLEASDEVKSLIYNSDKVPWNFPLMVCVLYQ
;
A
#
# COMPACT_ATOMS: atom_id res chain seq x y z
N MET A 1 -12.78 17.10 -8.01
CA MET A 1 -11.37 17.45 -7.76
C MET A 1 -10.72 16.16 -7.37
N ASP A 2 -9.74 15.68 -8.13
CA ASP A 2 -8.99 14.49 -7.75
C ASP A 2 -8.18 14.82 -6.48
N MET A 3 -8.35 14.00 -5.44
CA MET A 3 -7.67 14.20 -4.17
C MET A 3 -6.18 13.88 -4.34
N LYS A 4 -5.32 14.72 -3.78
CA LYS A 4 -3.86 14.56 -3.89
C LYS A 4 -3.41 13.35 -3.08
N ALA A 5 -2.68 12.42 -3.69
CA ALA A 5 -2.11 11.31 -2.95
C ALA A 5 -0.92 11.76 -2.09
N LEU A 6 -0.86 11.31 -0.83
CA LEU A 6 0.13 11.68 0.17
C LEU A 6 1.14 10.58 0.47
N GLY A 7 0.77 9.32 0.28
CA GLY A 7 1.63 8.18 0.58
C GLY A 7 1.05 6.86 0.14
N LEU A 8 1.90 5.84 0.20
CA LEU A 8 1.52 4.45 -0.02
C LEU A 8 1.77 3.63 1.23
N VAL A 9 0.86 2.70 1.51
CA VAL A 9 1.03 1.69 2.55
C VAL A 9 0.84 0.30 1.94
N PHE A 10 1.83 -0.55 2.13
CA PHE A 10 1.89 -1.91 1.64
C PHE A 10 1.59 -2.85 2.81
N LEU A 11 0.45 -3.54 2.74
CA LEU A 11 0.01 -4.48 3.78
C LEU A 11 0.16 -5.92 3.28
N PHE A 12 0.71 -6.79 4.13
CA PHE A 12 0.97 -8.20 3.82
C PHE A 12 0.74 -9.09 5.06
N ASP A 13 0.71 -10.41 4.90
CA ASP A 13 0.62 -11.34 6.04
C ASP A 13 1.96 -11.40 6.79
N ARG A 14 1.98 -11.02 8.08
CA ARG A 14 3.20 -11.01 8.90
C ARG A 14 3.84 -12.39 9.02
N LYS A 15 3.11 -13.48 8.79
CA LYS A 15 3.69 -14.85 8.76
C LYS A 15 4.74 -15.03 7.68
N LEU A 16 4.75 -14.17 6.65
CA LEU A 16 5.68 -14.24 5.53
C LEU A 16 7.06 -13.66 5.83
N GLY A 17 7.16 -12.74 6.80
CA GLY A 17 8.43 -12.10 7.15
C GLY A 17 8.30 -10.72 7.78
N THR A 18 9.45 -10.07 7.94
CA THR A 18 9.55 -8.67 8.38
C THR A 18 9.28 -7.70 7.23
N PRO A 19 8.82 -6.46 7.49
CA PRO A 19 8.63 -5.44 6.45
C PRO A 19 9.84 -5.24 5.54
N GLU A 20 11.06 -5.27 6.10
CA GLU A 20 12.31 -5.09 5.36
C GLU A 20 12.60 -6.26 4.41
N GLU A 21 12.35 -7.49 4.85
CA GLU A 21 12.50 -8.69 4.01
C GLU A 21 11.49 -8.69 2.86
N MET A 22 10.23 -8.35 3.16
CA MET A 22 9.18 -8.30 2.15
C MET A 22 9.42 -7.19 1.12
N ALA A 23 9.79 -5.99 1.57
CA ALA A 23 10.14 -4.88 0.69
C ALA A 23 11.32 -5.22 -0.23
N ARG A 24 12.34 -5.92 0.30
CA ARG A 24 13.49 -6.37 -0.50
C ARG A 24 13.08 -7.38 -1.57
N ASN A 25 12.32 -8.42 -1.19
CA ASN A 25 11.86 -9.46 -2.11
C ASN A 25 10.90 -8.91 -3.18
N PHE A 26 10.17 -7.85 -2.85
CA PHE A 26 9.24 -7.20 -3.77
C PHE A 26 9.90 -6.15 -4.68
N SER A 27 11.07 -5.61 -4.32
CA SER A 27 11.64 -4.39 -4.92
C SER A 27 11.74 -4.41 -6.45
N GLU A 28 12.08 -5.56 -7.04
CA GLU A 28 12.18 -5.75 -8.50
C GLU A 28 10.83 -5.62 -9.22
N HIS A 29 9.72 -5.71 -8.49
CA HIS A 29 8.35 -5.63 -9.00
C HIS A 29 7.67 -4.29 -8.71
N PHE A 30 8.37 -3.35 -8.05
CA PHE A 30 7.79 -2.05 -7.68
C PHE A 30 7.30 -1.28 -8.92
N THR A 31 8.06 -1.28 -10.02
CA THR A 31 7.67 -0.61 -11.27
C THR A 31 6.30 -1.10 -11.77
N MET A 32 6.09 -2.42 -11.81
CA MET A 32 4.80 -3.01 -12.24
C MET A 32 3.64 -2.53 -11.37
N VAL A 33 3.81 -2.57 -10.04
CA VAL A 33 2.75 -2.11 -9.13
C VAL A 33 2.50 -0.62 -9.26
N SER A 34 3.57 0.18 -9.44
CA SER A 34 3.48 1.62 -9.61
C SER A 34 2.72 2.01 -10.89
N GLU A 35 2.90 1.26 -11.98
CA GLU A 35 2.14 1.44 -13.22
C GLU A 35 0.68 1.07 -13.02
N ASN A 36 0.40 -0.05 -12.35
CA ASN A 36 -0.96 -0.51 -12.11
C ASN A 36 -1.79 0.48 -11.29
N ILE A 37 -1.24 1.07 -10.22
CA ILE A 37 -1.97 2.06 -9.40
C ILE A 37 -2.22 3.38 -10.14
N VAL A 38 -1.35 3.75 -11.09
CA VAL A 38 -1.57 4.90 -11.99
C VAL A 38 -2.65 4.58 -13.02
N LEU A 39 -2.58 3.42 -13.67
CA LEU A 39 -3.58 2.98 -14.67
C LEU A 39 -4.96 2.77 -14.06
N ALA A 40 -5.04 2.32 -12.80
CA ALA A 40 -6.27 2.21 -12.03
C ALA A 40 -6.79 3.57 -11.52
N ASN A 41 -6.13 4.68 -11.86
CA ASN A 41 -6.46 6.04 -11.43
C ASN A 41 -6.54 6.18 -9.90
N LEU A 42 -5.71 5.42 -9.17
CA LEU A 42 -5.59 5.53 -7.72
C LEU A 42 -4.60 6.63 -7.34
N VAL A 43 -3.58 6.86 -8.16
CA VAL A 43 -2.59 7.92 -7.92
C VAL A 43 -2.20 8.57 -9.24
N GLN A 44 -2.05 9.90 -9.23
CA GLN A 44 -1.50 10.62 -10.37
C GLN A 44 0.02 10.45 -10.41
N LEU A 45 0.61 10.41 -11.61
CA LEU A 45 2.05 10.22 -11.77
C LEU A 45 2.89 11.28 -11.01
N VAL A 46 2.41 12.52 -10.97
CA VAL A 46 3.03 13.62 -10.24
C VAL A 46 3.07 13.36 -8.72
N ASP A 47 1.97 12.86 -8.16
CA ASP A 47 1.88 12.54 -6.73
C ASP A 47 2.73 11.32 -6.39
N LEU A 48 2.72 10.28 -7.24
CA LEU A 48 3.56 9.10 -7.06
C LEU A 48 5.05 9.48 -7.01
N LYS A 49 5.50 10.36 -7.92
CA LYS A 49 6.86 10.88 -7.88
C LYS A 49 7.16 11.59 -6.56
N GLU A 50 6.26 12.45 -6.10
CA GLU A 50 6.42 13.16 -4.83
C GLU A 50 6.43 12.21 -3.62
N ILE A 51 5.67 11.13 -3.65
CA ILE A 51 5.66 10.09 -2.62
C ILE A 51 7.02 9.38 -2.57
N MET A 52 7.55 8.99 -3.73
CA MET A 52 8.84 8.32 -3.85
C MET A 52 10.00 9.22 -3.42
N ASP A 53 10.03 10.46 -3.92
CA ASP A 53 11.10 11.43 -3.61
C ASP A 53 11.16 11.75 -2.09
N ASN A 54 10.02 11.64 -1.39
CA ASN A 54 9.92 11.87 0.05
C ASN A 54 9.91 10.59 0.89
N ASN A 55 10.17 9.40 0.31
CA ASN A 55 10.15 8.11 1.00
C ASN A 55 8.85 7.83 1.79
N ARG A 56 7.69 8.26 1.28
CA ARG A 56 6.38 8.07 1.92
C ARG A 56 5.72 6.74 1.52
N ILE A 57 6.53 5.68 1.49
CA ILE A 57 6.10 4.32 1.19
C ILE A 57 6.39 3.46 2.41
N TYR A 58 5.34 2.98 3.06
CA TYR A 58 5.44 2.25 4.32
C TYR A 58 4.98 0.81 4.15
N TRP A 59 5.54 -0.09 4.95
CA TRP A 59 5.25 -1.51 4.92
C TRP A 59 4.78 -1.98 6.29
N ALA A 60 3.72 -2.78 6.34
CA ALA A 60 3.25 -3.35 7.60
C ALA A 60 2.68 -4.76 7.43
N GLY A 61 3.10 -5.65 8.34
CA GLY A 61 2.58 -7.02 8.42
C GLY A 61 1.34 -7.11 9.32
N ILE A 62 0.27 -7.65 8.79
CA ILE A 62 -0.97 -7.96 9.51
C ILE A 62 -0.76 -9.26 10.29
N ARG A 63 -1.02 -9.24 11.60
CA ARG A 63 -0.69 -10.35 12.51
C ARG A 63 -1.69 -11.50 12.46
N GLU A 64 -2.97 -11.18 12.35
CA GLU A 64 -4.07 -12.12 12.53
C GLU A 64 -5.20 -11.79 11.56
N ASN A 65 -6.03 -12.79 11.25
CA ASN A 65 -7.23 -12.65 10.41
C ASN A 65 -6.95 -12.10 9.00
N PHE A 66 -5.75 -12.32 8.46
CA PHE A 66 -5.35 -11.81 7.14
C PHE A 66 -6.36 -12.17 6.04
N ASP A 67 -6.79 -13.43 5.99
CA ASP A 67 -7.74 -13.93 4.99
C ASP A 67 -9.13 -13.26 5.07
N ILE A 68 -9.48 -12.72 6.24
CA ILE A 68 -10.71 -11.95 6.43
C ILE A 68 -10.46 -10.50 6.00
N ILE A 69 -9.36 -9.91 6.47
CA ILE A 69 -9.01 -8.50 6.24
C ILE A 69 -8.80 -8.21 4.76
N ILE A 70 -8.15 -9.10 4.01
CA ILE A 70 -7.91 -8.91 2.57
C ILE A 70 -9.19 -8.75 1.75
N ASN A 71 -10.35 -9.15 2.29
CA ASN A 71 -11.66 -9.01 1.66
C ASN A 71 -12.52 -7.88 2.25
N ASP A 72 -11.96 -7.05 3.14
CA ASP A 72 -12.67 -5.98 3.83
C ASP A 72 -11.97 -4.62 3.61
N GLU A 73 -12.46 -3.88 2.61
CA GLU A 73 -11.89 -2.58 2.21
C GLU A 73 -11.88 -1.55 3.35
N GLU A 74 -12.89 -1.58 4.24
CA GLU A 74 -12.97 -0.65 5.37
C GLU A 74 -11.87 -0.93 6.39
N ILE A 75 -11.64 -2.20 6.72
CA ILE A 75 -10.56 -2.58 7.64
C ILE A 75 -9.19 -2.31 7.02
N ILE A 76 -9.01 -2.59 5.73
CA ILE A 76 -7.79 -2.26 4.98
C ILE A 76 -7.49 -0.76 5.07
N GLY A 77 -8.50 0.08 4.79
CA GLY A 77 -8.36 1.54 4.86
C GLY A 77 -7.95 2.03 6.24
N LYS A 78 -8.61 1.55 7.30
CA LYS A 78 -8.27 1.90 8.70
C LYS A 78 -6.85 1.48 9.09
N LEU A 79 -6.42 0.29 8.67
CA LEU A 79 -5.06 -0.18 8.93
C LEU A 79 -4.03 0.66 8.19
N ALA A 80 -4.26 0.93 6.90
CA ALA A 80 -3.36 1.74 6.09
C ALA A 80 -3.23 3.16 6.66
N TRP A 81 -4.36 3.80 7.00
CA TRP A 81 -4.38 5.13 7.61
C TRP A 81 -3.60 5.16 8.92
N LYS A 82 -3.81 4.16 9.79
CA LYS A 82 -3.08 4.05 11.06
C LYS A 82 -1.57 3.93 10.84
N ILE A 83 -1.14 3.05 9.94
CA ILE A 83 0.29 2.87 9.63
C ILE A 83 0.89 4.17 9.06
N PHE A 84 0.18 4.84 8.16
CA PHE A 84 0.64 6.13 7.62
C PHE A 84 0.80 7.17 8.73
N LYS A 85 -0.21 7.34 9.59
CA LYS A 85 -0.18 8.27 10.72
C LYS A 85 0.94 7.97 11.72
N ASP A 86 1.18 6.69 11.99
CA ASP A 86 2.24 6.27 12.92
C ASP A 86 3.66 6.56 12.37
N ASN A 87 3.80 6.76 11.06
CA ASN A 87 5.11 6.94 10.38
C ASN A 87 5.26 8.27 9.62
N SER A 88 4.27 9.17 9.70
CA SER A 88 4.22 10.43 8.96
C SER A 88 3.72 11.56 9.85
N THR A 89 4.18 12.78 9.60
CA THR A 89 3.64 14.00 10.24
C THR A 89 2.53 14.65 9.43
N LEU A 90 2.14 14.03 8.31
CA LEU A 90 1.09 14.53 7.42
C LEU A 90 -0.27 14.02 7.86
N GLU A 91 -1.28 14.89 7.80
CA GLU A 91 -2.67 14.50 7.98
C GLU A 91 -3.23 14.02 6.64
N ALA A 92 -3.75 12.79 6.63
CA ALA A 92 -4.46 12.20 5.50
C ALA A 92 -5.96 12.16 5.81
N SER A 93 -6.77 12.30 4.76
CA SER A 93 -8.21 12.07 4.81
C SER A 93 -8.54 10.62 5.21
N ASP A 94 -9.80 10.41 5.62
CA ASP A 94 -10.33 9.07 5.87
C ASP A 94 -10.53 8.25 4.58
N GLU A 95 -10.42 8.88 3.41
CA GLU A 95 -10.50 8.19 2.12
C GLU A 95 -9.17 7.44 1.87
N VAL A 96 -9.28 6.12 1.74
CA VAL A 96 -8.18 5.24 1.37
C VAL A 96 -8.68 4.35 0.24
N LYS A 97 -7.90 4.24 -0.83
CA LYS A 97 -8.16 3.27 -1.90
C LYS A 97 -7.07 2.23 -1.90
N SER A 98 -7.43 1.00 -2.25
CA SER A 98 -6.47 -0.10 -2.29
C SER A 98 -6.54 -0.88 -3.58
N LEU A 99 -5.40 -1.42 -3.97
CA LEU A 99 -5.28 -2.42 -5.02
C LEU A 99 -4.79 -3.72 -4.38
N ILE A 100 -5.56 -4.79 -4.55
CA ILE A 100 -5.32 -6.08 -3.90
C ILE A 100 -4.75 -7.04 -4.93
N TYR A 101 -3.62 -7.64 -4.59
CA TYR A 101 -2.96 -8.66 -5.38
C TYR A 101 -3.02 -10.00 -4.67
N ASN A 102 -3.54 -11.01 -5.38
CA ASN A 102 -3.51 -12.39 -4.91
C ASN A 102 -2.22 -13.07 -5.35
N SER A 103 -1.67 -13.95 -4.50
CA SER A 103 -0.38 -14.61 -4.72
C SER A 103 -0.31 -15.45 -5.99
N ASP A 104 -1.44 -15.98 -6.47
CA ASP A 104 -1.55 -16.81 -7.67
C ASP A 104 -1.46 -16.03 -8.98
N LYS A 105 -1.53 -14.69 -8.92
CA LYS A 105 -1.60 -13.81 -10.10
C LYS A 105 -0.39 -12.89 -10.24
N VAL A 106 0.61 -13.02 -9.38
CA VAL A 106 1.71 -12.06 -9.28
C VAL A 106 3.07 -12.72 -9.10
N PRO A 107 4.14 -12.13 -9.67
CA PRO A 107 5.47 -12.77 -9.70
C PRO A 107 6.19 -12.84 -8.35
N TRP A 108 5.81 -12.01 -7.37
CA TRP A 108 6.40 -12.03 -6.03
C TRP A 108 5.83 -13.12 -5.11
N ASN A 109 4.86 -13.91 -5.58
CA ASN A 109 4.34 -15.12 -4.92
C ASN A 109 3.72 -14.92 -3.51
N PHE A 110 3.28 -13.71 -3.16
CA PHE A 110 2.53 -13.48 -1.91
C PHE A 110 1.40 -12.46 -2.07
N PRO A 111 0.33 -12.52 -1.26
CA PRO A 111 -0.74 -11.55 -1.33
C PRO A 111 -0.29 -10.18 -0.79
N LEU A 112 -0.61 -9.12 -1.52
CA LEU A 112 -0.18 -7.76 -1.20
C LEU A 112 -1.33 -6.78 -1.41
N MET A 113 -1.57 -5.92 -0.42
CA MET A 113 -2.52 -4.81 -0.54
C MET A 113 -1.74 -3.50 -0.63
N VAL A 114 -1.93 -2.77 -1.72
CA VAL A 114 -1.28 -1.49 -1.97
C VAL A 114 -2.31 -0.39 -1.75
N CYS A 115 -2.17 0.33 -0.65
CA CYS A 115 -3.11 1.34 -0.20
C CYS A 115 -2.58 2.73 -0.51
N VAL A 116 -3.41 3.60 -1.09
CA VAL A 116 -3.11 4.99 -1.39
C VAL A 116 -3.84 5.88 -0.39
N LEU A 117 -3.09 6.74 0.29
CA LEU A 117 -3.60 7.72 1.24
C LEU A 117 -3.72 9.07 0.55
N TYR A 118 -4.79 9.82 0.82
CA TYR A 118 -5.06 11.11 0.18
C TYR A 118 -5.12 12.26 1.18
N GLN A 119 -4.90 13.47 0.69
CA GLN A 119 -5.09 14.72 1.44
C GLN A 119 -6.58 15.05 1.61
#